data_AF-A0A1H7ECP0-F1
#
_entry.id   AF-A0A1H7ECP0-F1
#
_cell.length_a   1.000
_cell.length_b   1.000
_cell.length_c   1.000
_cell.angle_alpha   90.00
_cell.angle_beta   90.00
_cell.angle_gamma   90.00
#
_symmetry.space_group_name_H-M   'P 1'
#
loop_
_entity.id
_entity.type
_entity.pdbx_description
1 polymer ?
#
loop_
_entity_poly.entity_id
_entity_poly.type
_entity_poly.pdbx_seq_one_letter_code
_entity_poly.pdbx_strand_id
1 'polypeptide(L)'
;MKRNLTSDDVRAAIWGGAILGGGGGGLIESGERAARLALQVGTPQLWSVDEFDPAALTATMALVGAPAAPDPHVQPAHLLRTLELLRRELPAGRKLVGLHANENGAETTVNGWFHAAMSGLPVIDLACNGRAHPSSVMGALGLHTEPDYLSVQAYSGGEPHRYVEGVVSGRLEQTSAVVRRASVEAGGLVAVARNPVDVGYARQHGAPGAISHAIALGQTYLDGGVDAVARSLDGRIVAEGTVRTYRCEQQEGLDVGIVELDDPARTTLRFINEYMLLAQQGKRIARFPDLVMTFSDDGKPVVSAHVRQGARLRVLVAPRARLLLSRTMFMPELYRPLEKSLGEAFAPAEEALA
;
A
#
# COMPACT_ATOMS: atom_id res chain seq x y z
N MET A 1 -20.37 -11.08 0.74
CA MET A 1 -19.61 -12.26 1.18
C MET A 1 -18.98 -11.98 2.53
N LYS A 2 -19.16 -12.86 3.52
CA LYS A 2 -18.48 -12.82 4.83
C LYS A 2 -17.67 -14.10 4.99
N ARG A 3 -16.41 -14.00 5.40
CA ARG A 3 -15.58 -15.17 5.70
C ARG A 3 -14.60 -14.90 6.84
N ASN A 4 -14.25 -15.96 7.56
CA ASN A 4 -13.13 -15.94 8.49
C ASN A 4 -11.84 -16.03 7.67
N LEU A 5 -10.83 -15.23 8.00
CA LEU A 5 -9.51 -15.30 7.38
C LEU A 5 -8.73 -16.47 7.99
N THR A 6 -8.31 -17.40 7.13
CA THR A 6 -7.50 -18.57 7.51
C THR A 6 -6.01 -18.30 7.32
N SER A 7 -5.14 -19.15 7.87
CA SER A 7 -3.69 -19.07 7.62
C SER A 7 -3.33 -19.15 6.13
N ASP A 8 -4.10 -19.88 5.33
CA ASP A 8 -3.88 -19.98 3.88
C ASP A 8 -4.30 -18.70 3.16
N ASP A 9 -5.43 -18.10 3.56
CA ASP A 9 -5.84 -16.77 3.07
C ASP A 9 -4.79 -15.73 3.41
N VAL A 10 -4.24 -15.77 4.63
CA VAL A 10 -3.20 -14.86 5.10
C VAL A 10 -1.95 -14.96 4.24
N ARG A 11 -1.46 -16.18 4.04
CA ARG A 11 -0.29 -16.42 3.20
C ARG A 11 -0.54 -15.88 1.80
N ALA A 12 -1.66 -16.25 1.18
CA ALA A 12 -2.01 -15.77 -0.15
C ALA A 12 -2.12 -14.24 -0.21
N ALA A 13 -2.78 -13.60 0.77
CA ALA A 13 -2.90 -12.14 0.85
C ALA A 13 -1.53 -11.45 0.83
N ILE A 14 -0.56 -11.96 1.58
CA ILE A 14 0.79 -11.39 1.67
C ILE A 14 1.54 -11.54 0.35
N TRP A 15 1.51 -12.73 -0.28
CA TRP A 15 2.22 -12.96 -1.54
C TRP A 15 1.60 -12.19 -2.71
N GLY A 16 0.28 -12.19 -2.82
CA GLY A 16 -0.42 -11.38 -3.84
C GLY A 16 -0.30 -9.89 -3.57
N GLY A 17 -0.33 -9.47 -2.31
CA GLY A 17 -0.03 -8.11 -1.88
C GLY A 17 1.38 -7.68 -2.28
N ALA A 18 2.39 -8.52 -2.06
CA ALA A 18 3.77 -8.25 -2.46
C ALA A 18 3.91 -8.01 -3.98
N ILE A 19 3.16 -8.76 -4.78
CA ILE A 19 3.13 -8.59 -6.23
C ILE A 19 2.41 -7.29 -6.60
N LEU A 20 1.22 -7.04 -6.05
CA LEU A 20 0.44 -5.82 -6.28
C LEU A 20 1.17 -4.57 -5.76
N GLY A 21 2.08 -4.71 -4.81
CA GLY A 21 2.93 -3.62 -4.31
C GLY A 21 3.83 -3.01 -5.39
N GLY A 22 4.15 -3.73 -6.48
CA GLY A 22 4.87 -3.17 -7.62
C GLY A 22 6.19 -2.50 -7.24
N GLY A 23 6.95 -3.12 -6.35
CA GLY A 23 8.23 -2.61 -5.83
C GLY A 23 8.17 -2.03 -4.41
N GLY A 24 6.99 -1.80 -3.84
CA GLY A 24 6.82 -1.30 -2.47
C GLY A 24 5.72 -2.03 -1.68
N GLY A 25 5.03 -1.33 -0.77
CA GLY A 25 3.98 -1.92 0.08
C GLY A 25 4.46 -2.80 1.25
N GLY A 26 5.73 -2.66 1.64
CA GLY A 26 6.37 -3.37 2.76
C GLY A 26 6.95 -4.74 2.40
N LEU A 27 7.38 -5.48 3.41
CA LEU A 27 8.11 -6.73 3.25
C LEU A 27 7.26 -7.95 3.58
N ILE A 28 7.49 -9.05 2.86
CA ILE A 28 6.79 -10.34 3.09
C ILE A 28 6.94 -10.77 4.55
N GLU A 29 8.15 -10.76 5.09
CA GLU A 29 8.40 -11.16 6.48
C GLU A 29 7.66 -10.26 7.48
N SER A 30 7.58 -8.95 7.22
CA SER A 30 6.83 -8.02 8.07
C SER A 30 5.34 -8.30 8.02
N GLY A 31 4.78 -8.51 6.82
CA GLY A 31 3.39 -8.92 6.63
C GLY A 31 3.06 -10.24 7.31
N GLU A 32 3.93 -11.25 7.20
CA GLU A 32 3.77 -12.55 7.87
C GLU A 32 3.76 -12.41 9.39
N ARG A 33 4.65 -11.58 9.96
CA ARG A 33 4.65 -11.31 11.40
C ARG A 33 3.36 -10.62 11.84
N ALA A 34 2.94 -9.57 11.13
CA ALA A 34 1.73 -8.82 11.45
C ALA A 34 0.46 -9.68 11.38
N ALA A 35 0.34 -10.50 10.33
CA ALA A 35 -0.83 -11.34 10.15
C ALA A 35 -0.85 -12.54 11.11
N ARG A 36 0.31 -13.16 11.39
CA ARG A 36 0.42 -14.20 12.42
C ARG A 36 -0.02 -13.69 13.78
N LEU A 37 0.40 -12.48 14.15
CA LEU A 37 -0.04 -11.84 15.38
C LEU A 37 -1.56 -11.68 15.42
N ALA A 38 -2.19 -11.25 14.31
CA ALA A 38 -3.65 -11.12 14.23
C ALA A 38 -4.38 -12.45 14.43
N LEU A 39 -3.88 -13.55 13.84
CA LEU A 39 -4.46 -14.89 14.00
C LEU A 39 -4.26 -15.49 15.40
N GLN A 40 -3.20 -15.08 16.11
CA GLN A 40 -2.93 -15.56 17.47
C GLN A 40 -3.89 -14.96 18.50
N VAL A 41 -4.34 -13.73 18.27
CA VAL A 41 -5.20 -13.01 19.22
C VAL A 41 -6.69 -13.09 18.88
N GLY A 42 -7.05 -13.57 17.70
CA GLY A 42 -8.44 -13.75 17.30
C GLY A 42 -8.60 -14.29 15.87
N THR A 43 -9.81 -14.18 15.34
CA THR A 43 -10.14 -14.62 13.97
C THR A 43 -10.67 -13.43 13.18
N PRO A 44 -9.80 -12.66 12.51
CA PRO A 44 -10.23 -11.56 11.64
C PRO A 44 -11.25 -12.06 10.61
N GLN A 45 -12.30 -11.28 10.39
CA GLN A 45 -13.30 -11.57 9.38
C GLN A 45 -13.15 -10.60 8.21
N LEU A 46 -13.27 -11.11 6.99
CA LEU A 46 -13.32 -10.32 5.76
C LEU A 46 -14.76 -10.24 5.27
N TRP A 47 -15.30 -9.02 5.18
CA TRP A 47 -16.67 -8.75 4.75
C TRP A 47 -16.65 -7.90 3.48
N SER A 48 -17.47 -8.24 2.48
CA SER A 48 -17.67 -7.37 1.32
C SER A 48 -18.18 -6.01 1.77
N VAL A 49 -17.78 -4.96 1.05
CA VAL A 49 -18.27 -3.60 1.25
C VAL A 49 -19.81 -3.49 1.15
N ASP A 50 -20.44 -4.37 0.37
CA ASP A 50 -21.91 -4.39 0.19
C ASP A 50 -22.66 -5.00 1.39
N GLU A 51 -21.96 -5.52 2.40
CA GLU A 51 -22.58 -6.06 3.64
C GLU A 51 -22.92 -4.98 4.67
N PHE A 52 -22.60 -3.72 4.38
CA PHE A 52 -22.73 -2.60 5.29
C PHE A 52 -23.72 -1.56 4.76
N ASP A 53 -24.38 -0.86 5.68
CA ASP A 53 -25.12 0.35 5.34
C ASP A 53 -24.15 1.38 4.73
N PRO A 54 -24.43 1.93 3.52
CA PRO A 54 -23.58 2.94 2.91
C PRO A 54 -23.31 4.17 3.78
N ALA A 55 -24.21 4.52 4.70
CA ALA A 55 -24.04 5.63 5.65
C ALA A 55 -23.27 5.23 6.91
N ALA A 56 -22.89 3.95 7.08
CA ALA A 56 -22.06 3.50 8.20
C ALA A 56 -20.62 4.04 8.11
N LEU A 57 -19.93 4.24 9.24
CA LEU A 57 -18.53 4.71 9.19
C LEU A 57 -17.53 3.56 9.11
N THR A 58 -16.51 3.76 8.29
CA THR A 58 -15.27 2.96 8.29
C THR A 58 -14.07 3.88 8.44
N ALA A 59 -12.90 3.34 8.81
CA ALA A 59 -11.64 4.08 8.86
C ALA A 59 -10.50 3.32 8.18
N THR A 60 -9.50 4.06 7.71
CA THR A 60 -8.29 3.51 7.08
C THR A 60 -7.23 3.20 8.13
N MET A 61 -6.72 1.98 8.15
CA MET A 61 -5.59 1.56 8.96
C MET A 61 -4.31 1.59 8.13
N ALA A 62 -3.24 2.16 8.67
CA ALA A 62 -1.96 2.29 8.00
C ALA A 62 -0.79 2.30 8.99
N LEU A 63 0.42 2.15 8.45
CA LEU A 63 1.67 2.53 9.11
C LEU A 63 2.27 3.70 8.33
N VAL A 64 2.84 4.68 9.02
CA VAL A 64 3.50 5.84 8.38
C VAL A 64 4.90 5.97 8.94
N GLY A 65 5.89 5.99 8.04
CA GLY A 65 7.30 6.05 8.39
C GLY A 65 8.20 6.02 7.16
N ALA A 66 9.52 6.02 7.42
CA ALA A 66 10.53 5.82 6.40
C ALA A 66 11.07 4.38 6.48
N PRO A 67 11.07 3.58 5.39
CA PRO A 67 11.56 2.20 5.40
C PRO A 67 13.01 2.03 5.91
N ALA A 68 13.87 3.01 5.62
CA ALA A 68 15.28 2.99 6.06
C ALA A 68 15.51 3.70 7.40
N ALA A 69 14.47 3.98 8.17
CA ALA A 69 14.64 4.56 9.50
C ALA A 69 15.51 3.63 10.37
N PRO A 70 16.40 4.20 11.21
CA PRO A 70 17.38 3.41 11.96
C PRO A 70 16.75 2.57 13.08
N ASP A 71 15.59 2.97 13.60
CA ASP A 71 14.96 2.35 14.77
C ASP A 71 13.41 2.39 14.70
N PRO A 72 12.78 1.75 13.69
CA PRO A 72 11.33 1.76 13.55
C PRO A 72 10.69 0.91 14.66
N HIS A 73 9.90 1.55 15.52
CA HIS A 73 9.29 0.88 16.67
C HIS A 73 7.76 1.06 16.73
N VAL A 74 7.03 0.03 16.32
CA VAL A 74 5.57 -0.05 16.48
C VAL A 74 5.20 -1.36 17.18
N GLN A 75 4.52 -1.25 18.30
CA GLN A 75 4.03 -2.38 19.08
C GLN A 75 2.52 -2.58 18.88
N PRO A 76 1.99 -3.78 19.20
CA PRO A 76 0.55 -4.04 19.12
C PRO A 76 -0.30 -3.06 19.95
N ALA A 77 0.22 -2.57 21.07
CA ALA A 77 -0.45 -1.56 21.89
C ALA A 77 -0.65 -0.23 21.13
N HIS A 78 0.32 0.17 20.29
CA HIS A 78 0.22 1.40 19.49
C HIS A 78 -0.89 1.31 18.44
N LEU A 79 -1.07 0.14 17.83
CA LEU A 79 -2.17 -0.13 16.90
C LEU A 79 -3.54 0.07 17.59
N LEU A 80 -3.74 -0.54 18.76
CA LEU A 80 -5.00 -0.36 19.49
C LEU A 80 -5.21 1.07 19.96
N ARG A 81 -4.12 1.74 20.34
CA ARG A 81 -4.16 3.13 20.78
C ARG A 81 -4.65 4.08 19.68
N THR A 82 -4.21 3.91 18.43
CA THR A 82 -4.71 4.75 17.33
C THR A 82 -6.20 4.56 17.10
N LEU A 83 -6.71 3.33 17.15
CA LEU A 83 -8.14 3.06 17.01
C LEU A 83 -8.95 3.64 18.18
N GLU A 84 -8.42 3.56 19.40
CA GLU A 84 -9.03 4.17 20.58
C GLU A 84 -9.11 5.69 20.44
N LEU A 85 -8.00 6.33 20.09
CA LEU A 85 -7.92 7.77 19.88
C LEU A 85 -8.87 8.22 18.77
N LEU A 86 -8.90 7.53 17.63
CA LEU A 86 -9.79 7.85 16.51
C LEU A 86 -11.27 7.75 16.92
N ARG A 87 -11.63 6.74 17.73
CA ARG A 87 -13.01 6.54 18.21
C ARG A 87 -13.52 7.70 19.06
N ARG A 88 -12.63 8.42 19.75
CA ARG A 88 -12.99 9.59 20.57
C ARG A 88 -13.34 10.81 19.72
N GLU A 89 -12.83 10.87 18.50
CA GLU A 89 -13.07 11.97 17.55
C GLU A 89 -14.23 11.71 16.59
N LEU A 90 -14.92 10.56 16.70
CA LEU A 90 -16.08 10.28 15.85
C LEU A 90 -17.25 11.20 16.19
N PRO A 91 -18.08 11.57 15.21
CA PRO A 91 -19.29 12.34 15.47
C PRO A 91 -20.19 11.63 16.49
N ALA A 92 -20.87 12.40 17.34
CA ALA A 92 -21.71 11.86 18.40
C ALA A 92 -22.72 10.82 17.88
N GLY A 93 -22.79 9.66 18.53
CA GLY A 93 -23.68 8.56 18.16
C GLY A 93 -23.21 7.73 16.95
N ARG A 94 -22.18 8.16 16.21
CA ARG A 94 -21.57 7.36 15.14
C ARG A 94 -20.55 6.38 15.71
N LYS A 95 -20.43 5.21 15.07
CA LYS A 95 -19.44 4.18 15.39
C LYS A 95 -18.87 3.60 14.10
N LEU A 96 -17.63 3.12 14.16
CA LEU A 96 -17.03 2.34 13.09
C LEU A 96 -17.71 0.97 13.01
N VAL A 97 -18.06 0.52 11.81
CA VAL A 97 -18.63 -0.81 11.55
C VAL A 97 -17.62 -1.78 10.95
N GLY A 98 -16.49 -1.27 10.48
CA GLY A 98 -15.40 -2.04 9.89
C GLY A 98 -14.17 -1.17 9.66
N LEU A 99 -13.07 -1.83 9.31
CA LEU A 99 -11.77 -1.20 9.06
C LEU A 99 -11.26 -1.63 7.67
N HIS A 100 -10.53 -0.76 6.97
CA HIS A 100 -9.94 -1.10 5.67
C HIS A 100 -8.47 -0.68 5.59
N ALA A 101 -7.71 -1.34 4.71
CA ALA A 101 -6.31 -1.05 4.48
C ALA A 101 -6.12 0.22 3.64
N ASN A 102 -4.96 0.88 3.76
CA ASN A 102 -4.63 1.99 2.87
C ASN A 102 -4.34 1.52 1.44
N GLU A 103 -3.70 0.37 1.26
CA GLU A 103 -3.32 -0.13 -0.05
C GLU A 103 -3.06 -1.65 -0.02
N ASN A 104 -2.82 -2.26 -1.18
CA ASN A 104 -2.25 -3.60 -1.24
C ASN A 104 -0.73 -3.58 -1.34
N GLY A 105 -0.11 -4.45 -0.56
CA GLY A 105 1.32 -4.62 -0.39
C GLY A 105 1.57 -5.81 0.53
N ALA A 106 2.80 -6.32 0.57
CA ALA A 106 3.11 -7.49 1.39
C ALA A 106 2.72 -7.28 2.87
N GLU A 107 2.95 -6.07 3.38
CA GLU A 107 2.61 -5.65 4.74
C GLU A 107 1.30 -4.87 4.76
N THR A 108 1.08 -3.99 3.79
CA THR A 108 -0.06 -3.07 3.83
C THR A 108 -1.41 -3.73 3.56
N THR A 109 -1.45 -4.86 2.84
CA THR A 109 -2.69 -5.66 2.67
C THR A 109 -3.24 -6.15 4.01
N VAL A 110 -2.38 -6.40 5.01
CA VAL A 110 -2.79 -6.90 6.33
C VAL A 110 -2.97 -5.78 7.37
N ASN A 111 -2.84 -4.52 6.95
CA ASN A 111 -3.17 -3.39 7.81
C ASN A 111 -4.62 -3.47 8.28
N GLY A 112 -4.83 -3.30 9.59
CA GLY A 112 -6.16 -3.40 10.20
C GLY A 112 -6.53 -4.80 10.68
N TRP A 113 -5.81 -5.86 10.31
CA TRP A 113 -6.20 -7.23 10.70
C TRP A 113 -6.02 -7.48 12.19
N PHE A 114 -4.92 -7.00 12.78
CA PHE A 114 -4.74 -7.03 14.24
C PHE A 114 -5.81 -6.21 14.96
N HIS A 115 -6.13 -5.01 14.46
CA HIS A 115 -7.20 -4.18 15.00
C HIS A 115 -8.55 -4.89 14.94
N ALA A 116 -8.85 -5.58 13.84
CA ALA A 116 -10.06 -6.36 13.65
C ALA A 116 -10.15 -7.51 14.66
N ALA A 117 -9.08 -8.31 14.80
CA ALA A 117 -9.02 -9.40 15.76
C ALA A 117 -9.26 -8.93 17.20
N MET A 118 -8.64 -7.82 17.60
CA MET A 118 -8.72 -7.31 18.97
C MET A 118 -10.01 -6.55 19.27
N SER A 119 -10.60 -5.86 18.29
CA SER A 119 -11.77 -5.00 18.50
C SER A 119 -13.10 -5.66 18.15
N GLY A 120 -13.08 -6.81 17.48
CA GLY A 120 -14.27 -7.49 16.96
C GLY A 120 -14.89 -6.83 15.72
N LEU A 121 -14.30 -5.75 15.20
CA LEU A 121 -14.72 -5.15 13.93
C LEU A 121 -14.23 -6.02 12.76
N PRO A 122 -15.03 -6.23 11.71
CA PRO A 122 -14.56 -6.89 10.50
C PRO A 122 -13.57 -6.02 9.71
N VAL A 123 -12.69 -6.68 8.96
CA VAL A 123 -11.97 -6.06 7.85
C VAL A 123 -12.95 -5.97 6.68
N ILE A 124 -13.11 -4.77 6.13
CA ILE A 124 -13.87 -4.56 4.90
C ILE A 124 -12.96 -4.97 3.73
N ASP A 125 -13.47 -5.75 2.79
CA ASP A 125 -12.79 -6.10 1.54
C ASP A 125 -12.71 -4.88 0.63
N LEU A 126 -11.82 -3.97 1.01
CA LEU A 126 -11.60 -2.65 0.46
C LEU A 126 -10.18 -2.24 0.84
N ALA A 127 -9.50 -1.57 -0.06
CA ALA A 127 -8.36 -0.72 0.27
C ALA A 127 -8.56 0.68 -0.33
N CYS A 128 -7.86 1.70 0.16
CA CYS A 128 -7.90 3.00 -0.51
C CYS A 128 -7.33 2.91 -1.94
N ASN A 129 -6.45 1.94 -2.19
CA ASN A 129 -6.02 1.54 -3.52
C ASN A 129 -5.70 0.03 -3.61
N GLY A 130 -5.98 -0.63 -4.73
CA GLY A 130 -5.67 -2.06 -4.89
C GLY A 130 -4.21 -2.38 -5.23
N ARG A 131 -3.33 -1.37 -5.26
CA ARG A 131 -1.86 -1.51 -5.32
C ARG A 131 -1.18 -0.47 -4.43
N ALA A 132 0.11 -0.65 -4.14
CA ALA A 132 0.89 0.32 -3.37
C ALA A 132 1.18 1.61 -4.15
N HIS A 133 1.43 2.68 -3.40
CA HIS A 133 1.71 4.01 -3.93
C HIS A 133 2.64 4.83 -2.99
N PRO A 134 3.37 5.83 -3.52
CA PRO A 134 4.40 6.52 -2.75
C PRO A 134 3.88 7.62 -1.81
N SER A 135 2.64 8.09 -1.99
CA SER A 135 2.09 9.24 -1.27
C SER A 135 0.90 8.87 -0.40
N SER A 136 0.86 9.39 0.82
CA SER A 136 -0.29 9.21 1.72
C SER A 136 -1.59 9.78 1.15
N VAL A 137 -1.50 10.81 0.29
CA VAL A 137 -2.65 11.46 -0.35
C VAL A 137 -3.26 10.55 -1.43
N MET A 138 -2.42 9.77 -2.12
CA MET A 138 -2.90 8.74 -3.06
C MET A 138 -3.72 7.66 -2.35
N GLY A 139 -3.35 7.32 -1.10
CA GLY A 139 -4.03 6.35 -0.24
C GLY A 139 -5.11 6.93 0.67
N ALA A 140 -5.77 7.99 0.23
CA ALA A 140 -6.73 8.73 1.04
C ALA A 140 -8.05 8.99 0.31
N LEU A 141 -8.46 8.09 -0.59
CA LEU A 141 -9.80 8.08 -1.21
C LEU A 141 -10.14 9.38 -1.98
N GLY A 142 -9.15 10.19 -2.32
CA GLY A 142 -9.35 11.50 -2.94
C GLY A 142 -9.93 12.55 -1.99
N LEU A 143 -9.84 12.38 -0.68
CA LEU A 143 -10.40 13.30 0.31
C LEU A 143 -9.80 14.72 0.27
N HIS A 144 -8.63 14.91 -0.36
CA HIS A 144 -8.05 16.25 -0.58
C HIS A 144 -8.90 17.13 -1.51
N THR A 145 -9.73 16.53 -2.37
CA THR A 145 -10.61 17.28 -3.28
C THR A 145 -11.97 17.59 -2.67
N GLU A 146 -12.28 17.05 -1.48
CA GLU A 146 -13.55 17.29 -0.81
C GLU A 146 -13.45 18.58 0.02
N PRO A 147 -14.11 19.68 -0.39
CA PRO A 147 -13.89 21.00 0.21
C PRO A 147 -14.25 21.06 1.69
N ASP A 148 -15.26 20.29 2.09
CA ASP A 148 -15.83 20.28 3.44
C ASP A 148 -15.29 19.14 4.32
N TYR A 149 -14.45 18.26 3.77
CA TYR A 149 -13.87 17.19 4.55
C TYR A 149 -12.68 17.68 5.38
N LEU A 150 -12.76 17.46 6.69
CA LEU A 150 -11.64 17.61 7.61
C LEU A 150 -11.08 16.23 7.93
N SER A 151 -9.84 16.00 7.50
CA SER A 151 -9.10 14.77 7.78
C SER A 151 -8.80 14.68 9.26
N VAL A 152 -9.11 13.54 9.87
CA VAL A 152 -8.78 13.21 11.26
C VAL A 152 -7.83 12.02 11.26
N GLN A 153 -6.63 12.18 11.82
CA GLN A 153 -5.62 11.11 11.86
C GLN A 153 -5.11 10.93 13.28
N ALA A 154 -5.32 9.74 13.83
CA ALA A 154 -4.74 9.31 15.09
C ALA A 154 -3.45 8.54 14.82
N TYR A 155 -2.40 8.82 15.58
CA TYR A 155 -1.09 8.16 15.46
C TYR A 155 -0.53 7.75 16.82
N SER A 156 0.29 6.70 16.84
CA SER A 156 0.99 6.22 18.04
C SER A 156 2.22 5.40 17.63
N GLY A 157 3.36 5.62 18.28
CA GLY A 157 4.59 4.89 17.98
C GLY A 157 5.80 5.34 18.81
N GLY A 158 6.90 4.62 18.62
CA GLY A 158 8.18 4.91 19.26
C GLY A 158 8.46 4.08 20.52
N GLU A 159 9.74 3.91 20.82
CA GLU A 159 10.23 3.32 22.08
C GLU A 159 9.76 4.17 23.28
N PRO A 160 9.72 3.63 24.52
CA PRO A 160 9.20 4.35 25.69
C PRO A 160 9.78 5.76 25.92
N HIS A 161 11.04 6.02 25.54
CA HIS A 161 11.71 7.31 25.69
C HIS A 161 11.50 8.28 24.50
N ARG A 162 10.91 7.79 23.40
CA ARG A 162 10.54 8.54 22.18
C ARG A 162 9.05 8.38 21.85
N TYR A 163 8.27 7.90 22.81
CA TYR A 163 6.87 7.58 22.61
C TYR A 163 6.10 8.84 22.24
N VAL A 164 5.42 8.80 21.11
CA VAL A 164 4.52 9.87 20.67
C VAL A 164 3.18 9.29 20.28
N GLU A 165 2.13 9.97 20.71
CA GLU A 165 0.77 9.72 20.26
C GLU A 165 0.03 11.05 20.08
N GLY A 166 -1.03 11.04 19.30
CA GLY A 166 -1.87 12.20 19.15
C GLY A 166 -2.97 12.01 18.14
N VAL A 167 -3.84 13.01 18.06
CA VAL A 167 -4.82 13.16 16.99
C VAL A 167 -4.66 14.53 16.38
N VAL A 168 -4.66 14.59 15.06
CA VAL A 168 -4.61 15.84 14.31
C VAL A 168 -5.80 15.92 13.37
N SER A 169 -6.42 17.10 13.29
CA SER A 169 -7.54 17.40 12.40
C SER A 169 -7.27 18.62 11.53
N GLY A 170 -7.71 18.59 10.26
CA GLY A 170 -7.54 19.70 9.32
C GLY A 170 -7.52 19.25 7.85
N ARG A 171 -6.91 20.05 6.97
CA ARG A 171 -6.69 19.67 5.57
C ARG A 171 -5.82 18.41 5.47
N LEU A 172 -6.11 17.52 4.51
CA LEU A 172 -5.50 16.20 4.41
C LEU A 172 -3.97 16.24 4.31
N GLU A 173 -3.42 17.14 3.51
CA GLU A 173 -1.98 17.28 3.30
C GLU A 173 -1.28 17.76 4.56
N GLN A 174 -1.87 18.73 5.27
CA GLN A 174 -1.31 19.28 6.50
C GLN A 174 -1.30 18.26 7.62
N THR A 175 -2.42 17.55 7.81
CA THR A 175 -2.52 16.47 8.80
C THR A 175 -1.55 15.32 8.49
N SER A 176 -1.43 14.92 7.22
CA SER A 176 -0.46 13.90 6.80
C SER A 176 0.99 14.33 7.06
N ALA A 177 1.31 15.61 6.85
CA ALA A 177 2.64 16.16 7.14
C ALA A 177 2.95 16.22 8.64
N VAL A 178 1.95 16.41 9.50
CA VAL A 178 2.11 16.32 10.97
C VAL A 178 2.39 14.87 11.37
N VAL A 179 1.60 13.91 10.90
CA VAL A 179 1.80 12.48 11.20
C VAL A 179 3.16 11.99 10.73
N ARG A 180 3.62 12.40 9.53
CA ARG A 180 4.97 12.07 9.04
C ARG A 180 6.07 12.66 9.92
N ARG A 181 5.89 13.87 10.44
CA ARG A 181 6.86 14.46 11.39
C ARG A 181 6.84 13.72 12.73
N ALA A 182 5.68 13.31 13.21
CA ALA A 182 5.57 12.47 14.40
C ALA A 182 6.27 11.12 14.21
N SER A 183 6.23 10.52 13.01
CA SER A 183 6.95 9.27 12.76
C SER A 183 8.47 9.43 12.86
N VAL A 184 9.01 10.59 12.48
CA VAL A 184 10.44 10.91 12.65
C VAL A 184 10.79 11.01 14.12
N GLU A 185 9.97 11.72 14.91
CA GLU A 185 10.16 11.86 16.36
C GLU A 185 10.08 10.50 17.08
N ALA A 186 9.18 9.63 16.62
CA ALA A 186 9.01 8.26 17.12
C ALA A 186 10.20 7.33 16.81
N GLY A 187 11.23 7.78 16.08
CA GLY A 187 12.36 6.95 15.66
C GLY A 187 12.23 6.30 14.29
N GLY A 188 11.12 6.52 13.59
CA GLY A 188 11.00 6.14 12.18
C GLY A 188 9.62 5.73 11.70
N LEU A 189 8.75 5.26 12.59
CA LEU A 189 7.50 4.60 12.24
C LEU A 189 6.43 4.84 13.32
N VAL A 190 5.20 5.13 12.90
CA VAL A 190 4.01 5.17 13.76
C VAL A 190 2.87 4.37 13.15
N ALA A 191 2.07 3.75 14.01
CA ALA A 191 0.75 3.27 13.63
C ALA A 191 -0.17 4.46 13.34
N VAL A 192 -1.12 4.28 12.42
CA VAL A 192 -2.10 5.30 12.07
C VAL A 192 -3.49 4.70 11.86
N ALA A 193 -4.47 5.29 12.52
CA ALA A 193 -5.89 5.10 12.23
C ALA A 193 -6.46 6.44 11.78
N ARG A 194 -7.00 6.52 10.57
CA ARG A 194 -7.34 7.81 9.97
C ARG A 194 -8.61 7.80 9.15
N ASN A 195 -9.06 9.02 8.89
CA ASN A 195 -10.05 9.41 7.91
C ASN A 195 -11.32 8.56 7.99
N PRO A 196 -12.11 8.69 9.08
CA PRO A 196 -13.43 8.11 9.12
C PRO A 196 -14.26 8.66 7.96
N VAL A 197 -14.86 7.77 7.19
CA VAL A 197 -15.72 8.10 6.04
C VAL A 197 -16.91 7.15 6.03
N ASP A 198 -17.97 7.57 5.35
CA ASP A 198 -19.09 6.68 5.04
C ASP A 198 -18.62 5.52 4.16
N VAL A 199 -19.13 4.31 4.41
CA VAL A 199 -18.79 3.11 3.64
C VAL A 199 -19.12 3.29 2.17
N GLY A 200 -20.23 3.98 1.84
CA GLY A 200 -20.60 4.32 0.47
C GLY A 200 -19.55 5.19 -0.23
N TYR A 201 -18.99 6.18 0.47
CA TYR A 201 -17.89 7.00 -0.04
C TYR A 201 -16.64 6.15 -0.28
N ALA A 202 -16.27 5.32 0.70
CA ALA A 202 -15.11 4.45 0.61
C ALA A 202 -15.24 3.44 -0.55
N ARG A 203 -16.44 2.89 -0.78
CA ARG A 203 -16.77 2.03 -1.92
C ARG A 203 -16.60 2.72 -3.26
N GLN A 204 -17.08 3.96 -3.37
CA GLN A 204 -17.05 4.72 -4.61
C GLN A 204 -15.64 5.22 -4.96
N HIS A 205 -14.84 5.57 -3.95
CA HIS A 205 -13.55 6.24 -4.14
C HIS A 205 -12.34 5.39 -3.77
N GLY A 206 -12.53 4.16 -3.30
CA GLY A 206 -11.49 3.17 -3.01
C GLY A 206 -11.45 2.05 -4.05
N ALA A 207 -10.94 0.90 -3.63
CA ALA A 207 -10.82 -0.32 -4.43
C ALA A 207 -11.57 -1.47 -3.74
N PRO A 208 -12.90 -1.59 -3.93
CA PRO A 208 -13.67 -2.68 -3.34
C PRO A 208 -13.23 -4.03 -3.93
N GLY A 209 -13.06 -5.03 -3.08
CA GLY A 209 -12.51 -6.34 -3.45
C GLY A 209 -10.97 -6.41 -3.45
N ALA A 210 -10.27 -5.35 -3.03
CA ALA A 210 -8.81 -5.30 -3.08
C ALA A 210 -8.13 -6.44 -2.31
N ILE A 211 -8.65 -6.81 -1.13
CA ILE A 211 -8.04 -7.86 -0.31
C ILE A 211 -8.31 -9.23 -0.93
N SER A 212 -9.54 -9.46 -1.42
CA SER A 212 -9.85 -10.69 -2.16
C SER A 212 -9.04 -10.83 -3.44
N HIS A 213 -8.76 -9.73 -4.16
CA HIS A 213 -7.88 -9.74 -5.32
C HIS A 213 -6.44 -10.12 -4.94
N ALA A 214 -5.90 -9.56 -3.85
CA ALA A 214 -4.58 -9.96 -3.34
C ALA A 214 -4.55 -11.45 -2.98
N ILE A 215 -5.59 -11.97 -2.32
CA ILE A 215 -5.67 -13.40 -1.97
C ILE A 215 -5.72 -14.28 -3.23
N ALA A 216 -6.56 -13.96 -4.20
CA ALA A 216 -6.68 -14.72 -5.44
C ALA A 216 -5.36 -14.71 -6.26
N LEU A 217 -4.70 -13.55 -6.35
CA LEU A 217 -3.42 -13.43 -7.04
C LEU A 217 -2.31 -14.19 -6.30
N GLY A 218 -2.31 -14.15 -4.97
CA GLY A 218 -1.36 -14.91 -4.16
C GLY A 218 -1.53 -16.42 -4.30
N GLN A 219 -2.76 -16.92 -4.35
CA GLN A 219 -3.04 -18.33 -4.67
C GLN A 219 -2.49 -18.69 -6.05
N THR A 220 -2.77 -17.87 -7.06
CA THR A 220 -2.23 -18.05 -8.42
C THR A 220 -0.71 -18.14 -8.43
N TYR A 221 -0.03 -17.28 -7.66
CA TYR A 221 1.42 -17.30 -7.50
C TYR A 221 1.92 -18.57 -6.79
N LEU A 222 1.27 -18.98 -5.70
CA LEU A 222 1.66 -20.15 -4.92
C LEU A 222 1.52 -21.44 -5.73
N ASP A 223 0.51 -21.52 -6.60
CA ASP A 223 0.22 -22.71 -7.41
C ASP A 223 1.06 -22.78 -8.69
N GLY A 224 1.33 -21.64 -9.33
CA GLY A 224 1.88 -21.59 -10.69
C GLY A 224 3.03 -20.60 -10.91
N GLY A 225 3.52 -19.95 -9.84
CA GLY A 225 4.64 -19.02 -9.88
C GLY A 225 4.38 -17.77 -10.73
N VAL A 226 5.47 -17.10 -11.09
CA VAL A 226 5.45 -15.81 -11.78
C VAL A 226 4.74 -15.88 -13.14
N ASP A 227 4.85 -16.99 -13.87
CA ASP A 227 4.23 -17.12 -15.19
C ASP A 227 2.70 -17.24 -15.09
N ALA A 228 2.18 -17.87 -14.03
CA ALA A 228 0.74 -17.91 -13.78
C ALA A 228 0.19 -16.52 -13.41
N VAL A 229 0.93 -15.77 -12.59
CA VAL A 229 0.64 -14.37 -12.26
C VAL A 229 0.62 -13.49 -13.50
N ALA A 230 1.62 -13.62 -14.38
CA ALA A 230 1.66 -12.89 -15.64
C ALA A 230 0.40 -13.17 -16.46
N ARG A 231 0.02 -14.45 -16.61
CA ARG A 231 -1.21 -14.81 -17.35
C ARG A 231 -2.48 -14.27 -16.70
N SER A 232 -2.63 -14.36 -15.37
CA SER A 232 -3.85 -13.92 -14.69
C SER A 232 -4.08 -12.42 -14.75
N LEU A 233 -3.02 -11.63 -14.86
CA LEU A 233 -3.08 -10.18 -14.95
C LEU A 233 -3.00 -9.64 -16.39
N ASP A 234 -3.09 -10.50 -17.42
CA ASP A 234 -2.72 -10.17 -18.81
C ASP A 234 -1.39 -9.41 -18.92
N GLY A 235 -0.47 -9.76 -18.03
CA GLY A 235 0.88 -9.26 -17.99
C GLY A 235 1.85 -10.13 -18.78
N ARG A 236 3.10 -9.70 -18.78
CA ARG A 236 4.20 -10.38 -19.44
C ARG A 236 5.50 -10.14 -18.71
N ILE A 237 6.40 -11.12 -18.77
CA ILE A 237 7.80 -10.92 -18.39
C ILE A 237 8.48 -10.21 -19.56
N VAL A 238 8.89 -8.97 -19.33
CA VAL A 238 9.46 -8.09 -20.37
C VAL A 238 10.98 -8.10 -20.39
N ALA A 239 11.60 -8.53 -19.30
CA ALA A 239 13.05 -8.56 -19.16
C ALA A 239 13.49 -9.64 -18.18
N GLU A 240 14.63 -10.24 -18.47
CA GLU A 240 15.39 -11.12 -17.57
C GLU A 240 16.87 -10.77 -17.71
N GLY A 241 17.53 -10.44 -16.61
CA GLY A 241 18.93 -10.00 -16.68
C GLY A 241 19.57 -9.74 -15.32
N THR A 242 20.87 -9.54 -15.34
CA THR A 242 21.66 -9.21 -14.14
C THR A 242 21.58 -7.70 -13.88
N VAL A 243 21.42 -7.30 -12.63
CA VAL A 243 21.44 -5.88 -12.24
C VAL A 243 22.84 -5.32 -12.42
N ARG A 244 23.02 -4.49 -13.45
CA ARG A 244 24.28 -3.78 -13.73
C ARG A 244 24.45 -2.58 -12.78
N THR A 245 23.37 -1.83 -12.59
CA THR A 245 23.37 -0.60 -11.81
C THR A 245 22.21 -0.60 -10.84
N TYR A 246 22.47 -0.30 -9.57
CA TYR A 246 21.46 0.05 -8.59
C TYR A 246 21.88 1.35 -7.90
N ARG A 247 21.03 2.37 -7.94
CA ARG A 247 21.22 3.62 -7.19
C ARG A 247 19.90 3.98 -6.51
N CYS A 248 19.98 4.36 -5.25
CA CYS A 248 18.84 4.72 -4.43
C CYS A 248 19.27 5.81 -3.45
N GLU A 249 18.49 6.88 -3.39
CA GLU A 249 18.71 8.02 -2.50
C GLU A 249 17.40 8.35 -1.78
N GLN A 250 17.48 8.79 -0.53
CA GLN A 250 16.30 9.24 0.20
C GLN A 250 16.00 10.70 -0.10
N GLN A 251 14.79 10.98 -0.58
CA GLN A 251 14.27 12.32 -0.81
C GLN A 251 12.95 12.48 -0.07
N GLU A 252 12.88 13.39 0.92
CA GLU A 252 11.66 13.69 1.69
C GLU A 252 10.97 12.45 2.33
N GLY A 253 11.78 11.44 2.70
CA GLY A 253 11.31 10.18 3.30
C GLY A 253 10.83 9.14 2.28
N LEU A 254 11.15 9.30 1.00
CA LEU A 254 10.89 8.34 -0.07
C LEU A 254 12.22 7.85 -0.68
N ASP A 255 12.26 6.59 -1.07
CA ASP A 255 13.41 5.97 -1.74
C ASP A 255 13.30 6.20 -3.25
N VAL A 256 14.14 7.08 -3.79
CA VAL A 256 14.14 7.47 -5.21
C VAL A 256 15.35 6.84 -5.88
N GLY A 257 15.13 6.11 -6.98
CA GLY A 257 16.23 5.36 -7.57
C GLY A 257 16.02 4.83 -8.97
N ILE A 258 17.05 4.12 -9.41
CA ILE A 258 17.17 3.52 -10.73
C ILE A 258 17.79 2.13 -10.63
N VAL A 259 17.22 1.19 -11.39
CA VAL A 259 17.77 -0.14 -11.65
C VAL A 259 18.04 -0.25 -13.14
N GLU A 260 19.22 -0.69 -13.52
CA GLU A 260 19.56 -1.02 -14.91
C GLU A 260 19.95 -2.48 -15.01
N LEU A 261 19.35 -3.18 -15.96
CA LEU A 261 19.66 -4.58 -16.25
C LEU A 261 20.68 -4.68 -17.39
N ASP A 262 21.54 -5.69 -17.27
CA ASP A 262 22.33 -6.23 -18.36
C ASP A 262 21.52 -7.32 -19.06
N ASP A 263 20.62 -6.87 -19.93
CA ASP A 263 19.75 -7.69 -20.77
C ASP A 263 19.76 -7.15 -22.23
N PRO A 264 19.33 -7.94 -23.24
CA PRO A 264 19.33 -7.49 -24.63
C PRO A 264 18.52 -6.20 -24.89
N ALA A 265 17.48 -5.97 -24.09
CA ALA A 265 16.61 -4.80 -24.21
C ALA A 265 17.15 -3.54 -23.50
N ARG A 266 18.26 -3.65 -22.74
CA ARG A 266 18.83 -2.57 -21.91
C ARG A 266 17.75 -1.94 -21.04
N THR A 267 17.09 -2.78 -20.24
CA THR A 267 15.96 -2.42 -19.41
C THR A 267 16.39 -1.48 -18.28
N THR A 268 15.67 -0.37 -18.14
CA THR A 268 15.83 0.61 -17.07
C THR A 268 14.52 0.75 -16.31
N LEU A 269 14.60 0.60 -14.98
CA LEU A 269 13.50 0.82 -14.05
C LEU A 269 13.81 2.07 -13.23
N ARG A 270 12.84 2.97 -13.10
CA ARG A 270 12.92 4.12 -12.19
C ARG A 270 11.84 3.97 -11.14
N PHE A 271 12.16 4.24 -9.89
CA PHE A 271 11.25 4.02 -8.77
C PHE A 271 11.26 5.16 -7.77
N ILE A 272 10.12 5.31 -7.08
CA ILE A 272 9.93 6.11 -5.88
C ILE A 272 9.18 5.20 -4.92
N ASN A 273 9.88 4.47 -4.06
CA ASN A 273 9.42 3.26 -3.37
C ASN A 273 8.92 2.17 -4.36
N GLU A 274 7.82 2.42 -5.06
CA GLU A 274 7.30 1.57 -6.13
C GLU A 274 7.92 1.93 -7.49
N TYR A 275 7.89 0.99 -8.44
CA TYR A 275 8.36 1.23 -9.79
C TYR A 275 7.43 2.19 -10.54
N MET A 276 7.98 3.34 -10.92
CA MET A 276 7.26 4.42 -11.60
C MET A 276 7.33 4.31 -13.12
N LEU A 277 8.50 3.92 -13.65
CA LEU A 277 8.76 3.86 -15.08
C LEU A 277 9.58 2.63 -15.44
N LEU A 278 9.24 2.01 -16.57
CA LEU A 278 10.07 1.01 -17.24
C LEU A 278 10.35 1.49 -18.66
N ALA A 279 11.63 1.51 -19.03
CA ALA A 279 12.09 1.80 -20.39
C ALA A 279 12.99 0.69 -20.93
N GLN A 280 12.90 0.44 -22.22
CA GLN A 280 13.76 -0.49 -22.96
C GLN A 280 14.27 0.22 -24.20
N GLN A 281 15.58 0.19 -24.43
CA GLN A 281 16.24 0.87 -25.55
C GLN A 281 15.82 2.35 -25.68
N GLY A 282 15.64 3.04 -24.55
CA GLY A 282 15.21 4.45 -24.49
C GLY A 282 13.72 4.70 -24.78
N LYS A 283 12.91 3.66 -25.01
CA LYS A 283 11.46 3.77 -25.20
C LYS A 283 10.73 3.38 -23.93
N ARG A 284 9.74 4.18 -23.53
CA ARG A 284 8.87 3.88 -22.39
C ARG A 284 7.95 2.70 -22.72
N ILE A 285 8.00 1.67 -21.88
CA ILE A 285 7.21 0.43 -22.03
C ILE A 285 6.05 0.40 -21.03
N ALA A 286 6.28 0.91 -19.82
CA ALA A 286 5.26 0.98 -18.77
C ALA A 286 5.45 2.26 -17.94
N ARG A 287 4.35 2.73 -17.35
CA ARG A 287 4.35 3.83 -16.38
C ARG A 287 3.31 3.58 -15.30
N PHE A 288 3.60 4.02 -14.08
CA PHE A 288 2.61 4.01 -13.01
C PHE A 288 1.32 4.73 -13.48
N PRO A 289 0.13 4.12 -13.28
CA PRO A 289 -0.17 3.02 -12.34
C PRO A 289 -0.20 1.62 -12.98
N ASP A 290 0.39 1.39 -14.15
CA ASP A 290 0.65 0.01 -14.64
C ASP A 290 1.53 -0.73 -13.65
N LEU A 291 1.28 -2.02 -13.43
CA LEU A 291 2.08 -2.80 -12.49
C LEU A 291 3.42 -3.13 -13.14
N VAL A 292 4.49 -2.71 -12.47
CA VAL A 292 5.86 -3.16 -12.74
C VAL A 292 6.35 -3.84 -11.47
N MET A 293 6.76 -5.10 -11.57
CA MET A 293 7.20 -5.89 -10.41
C MET A 293 8.44 -6.69 -10.78
N THR A 294 9.44 -6.71 -9.88
CA THR A 294 10.65 -7.51 -10.06
C THR A 294 10.60 -8.79 -9.23
N PHE A 295 11.21 -9.83 -9.77
CA PHE A 295 11.30 -11.14 -9.14
C PHE A 295 12.75 -11.61 -9.19
N SER A 296 13.20 -12.35 -8.19
CA SER A 296 14.47 -13.06 -8.21
C SER A 296 14.46 -14.21 -9.23
N ASP A 297 15.62 -14.81 -9.47
CA ASP A 297 15.79 -15.95 -10.36
C ASP A 297 14.92 -17.16 -9.95
N ASP A 298 14.73 -17.38 -8.65
CA ASP A 298 13.82 -18.39 -8.08
C ASP A 298 12.35 -17.95 -8.02
N GLY A 299 12.01 -16.81 -8.62
CA GLY A 299 10.65 -16.33 -8.80
C GLY A 299 10.03 -15.62 -7.60
N LYS A 300 10.79 -15.27 -6.56
CA LYS A 300 10.24 -14.52 -5.40
C LYS A 300 10.11 -13.03 -5.72
N PRO A 301 9.03 -12.35 -5.30
CA PRO A 301 8.90 -10.89 -5.37
C PRO A 301 10.09 -10.19 -4.69
N VAL A 302 10.68 -9.20 -5.37
CA VAL A 302 11.76 -8.37 -4.83
C VAL A 302 11.30 -6.92 -4.83
N VAL A 303 11.22 -6.29 -3.65
CA VAL A 303 10.91 -4.86 -3.56
C VAL A 303 12.10 -4.03 -4.06
N SER A 304 11.84 -2.81 -4.54
CA SER A 304 12.85 -1.94 -5.13
C SER A 304 14.05 -1.73 -4.19
N ALA A 305 13.78 -1.45 -2.91
CA ALA A 305 14.77 -1.24 -1.85
C ALA A 305 15.65 -2.48 -1.58
N HIS A 306 15.22 -3.67 -1.99
CA HIS A 306 15.94 -4.94 -1.82
C HIS A 306 16.65 -5.43 -3.08
N VAL A 307 16.56 -4.70 -4.18
CA VAL A 307 17.39 -4.98 -5.35
C VAL A 307 18.87 -4.75 -5.00
N ARG A 308 19.74 -5.63 -5.49
CA ARG A 308 21.20 -5.56 -5.30
C ARG A 308 21.89 -5.66 -6.65
N GLN A 309 22.97 -4.90 -6.82
CA GLN A 309 23.84 -5.03 -7.99
C GLN A 309 24.41 -6.45 -8.07
N GLY A 310 24.44 -7.03 -9.26
CA GLY A 310 24.85 -8.42 -9.50
C GLY A 310 23.75 -9.47 -9.31
N ALA A 311 22.59 -9.12 -8.73
CA ALA A 311 21.46 -10.04 -8.65
C ALA A 311 20.82 -10.26 -10.03
N ARG A 312 20.29 -11.45 -10.29
CA ARG A 312 19.46 -11.73 -11.47
C ARG A 312 18.01 -11.40 -11.14
N LEU A 313 17.35 -10.66 -12.04
CA LEU A 313 15.95 -10.30 -11.91
C LEU A 313 15.15 -10.67 -13.17
N ARG A 314 13.89 -11.03 -12.95
CA ARG A 314 12.82 -11.08 -13.95
C ARG A 314 11.88 -9.90 -13.71
N VAL A 315 11.43 -9.24 -14.78
CA VAL A 315 10.57 -8.06 -14.68
C VAL A 315 9.22 -8.32 -15.31
N LEU A 316 8.17 -8.28 -14.50
CA LEU A 316 6.78 -8.37 -14.93
C LEU A 316 6.21 -6.98 -15.18
N VAL A 317 5.45 -6.85 -16.26
CA VAL A 317 4.57 -5.71 -16.52
C VAL A 317 3.15 -6.22 -16.69
N ALA A 318 2.19 -5.62 -15.99
CA ALA A 318 0.77 -5.84 -16.22
C ALA A 318 0.00 -4.52 -16.38
N PRO A 319 -1.00 -4.46 -17.28
CA PRO A 319 -1.75 -3.24 -17.54
C PRO A 319 -2.60 -2.85 -16.32
N ARG A 320 -2.66 -1.55 -16.04
CA ARG A 320 -3.50 -0.99 -14.96
C ARG A 320 -4.98 -1.39 -15.04
N ALA A 321 -5.48 -1.69 -16.23
CA ALA A 321 -6.87 -2.13 -16.45
C ALA A 321 -7.18 -3.51 -15.84
N ARG A 322 -6.14 -4.27 -15.44
CA ARG A 322 -6.26 -5.55 -14.73
C ARG A 322 -6.06 -5.42 -13.22
N LEU A 323 -5.95 -4.19 -12.72
CA LEU A 323 -5.80 -3.88 -11.30
C LEU A 323 -7.06 -3.19 -10.78
N LEU A 324 -7.34 -3.36 -9.49
CA LEU A 324 -8.41 -2.64 -8.80
C LEU A 324 -7.88 -1.29 -8.32
N LEU A 325 -7.89 -0.28 -9.20
CA LEU A 325 -7.36 1.05 -8.87
C LEU A 325 -8.47 2.01 -8.47
N SER A 326 -8.20 2.85 -7.47
CA SER A 326 -9.09 3.94 -7.10
C SER A 326 -8.87 5.20 -7.92
N ARG A 327 -9.79 6.16 -7.82
CA ARG A 327 -9.75 7.43 -8.58
C ARG A 327 -8.44 8.20 -8.42
N THR A 328 -7.78 8.08 -7.27
CA THR A 328 -6.53 8.78 -6.98
C THR A 328 -5.38 8.38 -7.89
N MET A 329 -5.42 7.19 -8.51
CA MET A 329 -4.40 6.77 -9.49
C MET A 329 -4.49 7.51 -10.81
N PHE A 330 -5.57 8.24 -11.02
CA PHE A 330 -5.83 8.92 -12.28
C PHE A 330 -5.81 10.45 -12.13
N MET A 331 -5.65 10.96 -10.90
CA MET A 331 -5.57 12.39 -10.56
C MET A 331 -4.17 12.96 -10.87
N PRO A 332 -3.98 13.74 -11.95
CA PRO A 332 -2.66 14.18 -12.41
C PRO A 332 -1.90 15.05 -11.41
N GLU A 333 -2.61 15.81 -10.58
CA GLU A 333 -2.05 16.66 -9.53
C GLU A 333 -1.25 15.87 -8.49
N LEU A 334 -1.62 14.61 -8.22
CA LEU A 334 -0.92 13.74 -7.27
C LEU A 334 0.43 13.24 -7.82
N TYR A 335 0.62 13.31 -9.14
CA TYR A 335 1.85 12.89 -9.80
C TYR A 335 2.91 14.00 -9.80
N ARG A 336 2.51 15.28 -9.75
CA ARG A 336 3.46 16.41 -9.90
C ARG A 336 4.65 16.37 -8.93
N PRO A 337 4.48 16.06 -7.62
CA PRO A 337 5.63 15.94 -6.71
C PRO A 337 6.55 14.78 -7.09
N LEU A 338 5.98 13.66 -7.55
CA LEU A 338 6.71 12.47 -7.96
C LEU A 338 7.49 12.71 -9.25
N GLU A 339 6.86 13.34 -10.24
CA GLU A 339 7.50 13.74 -11.50
C GLU A 339 8.64 14.73 -11.27
N LYS A 340 8.48 15.66 -10.32
CA LYS A 340 9.53 16.59 -9.90
C LYS A 340 10.71 15.84 -9.26
N SER A 341 10.44 14.88 -8.37
CA SER A 341 11.49 14.07 -7.73
C SER A 341 12.22 13.18 -8.75
N LEU A 342 11.50 12.64 -9.74
CA LEU A 342 12.08 11.82 -10.80
C LEU A 342 12.73 12.65 -11.93
N GLY A 343 12.37 13.92 -12.08
CA GLY A 343 12.77 14.76 -13.20
C GLY A 343 12.18 14.32 -14.54
N GLU A 344 11.07 13.57 -14.54
CA GLU A 344 10.45 13.01 -15.74
C GLU A 344 8.93 12.92 -15.57
N ALA A 345 8.17 13.36 -16.58
CA ALA A 345 6.72 13.33 -16.56
C ALA A 345 6.16 11.93 -16.92
N PHE A 346 5.22 11.44 -16.13
CA PHE A 346 4.59 10.13 -16.30
C PHE A 346 3.11 10.07 -15.93
N ALA A 347 2.48 11.15 -15.50
CA ALA A 347 1.06 11.19 -15.18
C ALA A 347 0.18 10.63 -16.32
N PRO A 348 -0.92 9.92 -16.00
CA PRO A 348 -1.90 9.53 -17.00
C PRO A 348 -2.48 10.77 -17.69
N ALA A 349 -2.83 10.66 -18.97
CA ALA A 349 -3.53 11.74 -19.68
C ALA A 349 -4.93 11.93 -19.08
N GLU A 350 -5.42 13.18 -19.02
CA GLU A 350 -6.73 13.56 -18.44
C GLU A 350 -7.91 12.79 -19.06
N GLU A 351 -7.80 12.35 -20.32
CA GLU A 351 -8.85 11.65 -21.07
C GLU A 351 -9.19 10.24 -20.54
N ALA A 352 -8.46 9.73 -19.54
CA ALA A 352 -8.71 8.41 -18.95
C ALA A 352 -9.76 8.40 -17.82
N LEU A 353 -10.43 9.53 -17.56
CA LEU A 353 -11.33 9.73 -16.42
C LEU A 353 -12.82 9.97 -16.80
N ALA A 354 -13.18 9.84 -18.07
CA ALA A 354 -14.56 9.99 -18.55
C ALA A 354 -15.35 8.68 -18.53
#